data_AF-A0A182TX28-F1
#
_entry.id   AF-A0A182TX28-F1
#
_cell.length_a   1.000
_cell.length_b   1.000
_cell.length_c   1.000
_cell.angle_alpha   90.00
_cell.angle_beta   90.00
_cell.angle_gamma   90.00
#
_symmetry.space_group_name_H-M   'P 1'
#
loop_
_entity.id
_entity.type
_entity.pdbx_description
1 polymer ?
#
loop_
_entity_poly.entity_id
_entity_poly.type
_entity_poly.pdbx_seq_one_letter_code
_entity_poly.pdbx_strand_id
1 'polypeptide(L)'
;LGAMRIAKEKIRRTDLRPVLVRRGAHGKRGKPVSVEANFFRLLLDKLKGTAYHYDVAIEPDRPKKFYRPVFAQFCRENYPGAMLAFDGQKNAYTTRKLSDKKAKVVFQPDDGGKQREYTVQVKEAAQLDLGVLKTYMKSNEETMAKPMSAIQCLDVVLRSAYENNPNFVRVSVCRIWCGNCCLKDSLIVVAL
;
A
#
# COMPACT_ATOMS: atom_id res chain seq x y z
N LEU A 1 -31.17 0.64 45.88
CA LEU A 1 -29.89 0.89 45.18
C LEU A 1 -30.10 0.56 43.69
N GLY A 2 -30.41 1.59 42.88
CA GLY A 2 -30.73 1.41 41.46
C GLY A 2 -29.49 1.25 40.61
N ALA A 3 -29.46 0.22 39.75
CA ALA A 3 -28.36 -0.03 38.83
C ALA A 3 -28.23 1.12 37.81
N MET A 4 -27.05 1.74 37.77
CA MET A 4 -26.70 2.78 36.81
C MET A 4 -26.70 2.20 35.40
N ARG A 5 -27.73 2.51 34.60
CA ARG A 5 -27.79 2.15 33.19
C ARG A 5 -26.94 3.13 32.38
N ILE A 6 -25.74 2.72 31.99
CA ILE A 6 -24.93 3.50 31.04
C ILE A 6 -25.55 3.31 29.65
N ALA A 7 -26.10 4.39 29.09
CA ALA A 7 -26.57 4.40 27.71
C ALA A 7 -25.37 4.14 26.78
N LYS A 8 -25.42 3.06 26.00
CA LYS A 8 -24.44 2.79 24.95
C LYS A 8 -24.70 3.72 23.78
N GLU A 9 -24.10 4.90 23.81
CA GLU A 9 -24.14 5.84 22.69
C GLU A 9 -23.36 5.24 21.49
N LYS A 10 -23.96 5.31 20.29
CA LYS A 10 -23.32 4.84 19.06
C LYS A 10 -22.23 5.82 18.66
N ILE A 11 -20.98 5.53 19.03
CA ILE A 11 -19.81 6.28 18.60
C ILE A 11 -19.69 6.21 17.07
N ARG A 12 -19.72 7.35 16.37
CA ARG A 12 -19.46 7.39 14.92
C ARG A 12 -17.96 7.37 14.69
N ARG A 13 -17.53 6.82 13.55
CA ARG A 13 -16.10 6.69 13.19
C ARG A 13 -15.36 8.04 13.18
N THR A 14 -16.06 9.14 12.92
CA THR A 14 -15.57 10.53 12.99
C THR A 14 -15.36 11.05 14.40
N ASP A 15 -16.05 10.48 15.40
CA ASP A 15 -15.95 10.88 16.80
C ASP A 15 -14.74 10.21 17.48
N LEU A 16 -14.14 9.20 16.84
CA LEU A 16 -12.89 8.57 17.26
C LEU A 16 -11.73 9.53 16.98
N ARG A 17 -11.27 10.23 18.01
CA ARG A 17 -9.96 10.90 17.95
C ARG A 17 -8.90 9.82 17.71
N PRO A 18 -7.91 10.04 16.82
CA PRO A 18 -6.77 9.15 16.73
C PRO A 18 -6.14 9.10 18.11
N VAL A 19 -6.20 7.94 18.76
CA VAL A 19 -5.47 7.71 19.99
C VAL A 19 -4.01 7.63 19.58
N LEU A 20 -3.35 8.79 19.56
CA LEU A 20 -1.91 8.87 19.64
C LEU A 20 -1.51 8.07 20.88
N VAL A 21 -0.50 7.20 20.73
CA VAL A 21 0.02 6.39 21.83
C VAL A 21 0.43 7.36 22.94
N ARG A 22 -0.42 7.52 23.96
CA ARG A 22 -0.11 8.38 25.09
C ARG A 22 1.00 7.73 25.90
N ARG A 23 2.17 8.35 25.89
CA ARG A 23 3.30 7.87 26.70
C ARG A 23 2.88 7.73 28.17
N GLY A 24 3.24 6.61 28.79
CA GLY A 24 2.91 6.32 30.19
C GLY A 24 1.46 5.91 30.46
N ALA A 25 0.56 5.94 29.48
CA ALA A 25 -0.84 5.54 29.61
C ALA A 25 -1.11 4.12 29.11
N HIS A 26 -0.12 3.22 29.17
CA HIS A 26 -0.33 1.80 28.89
C HIS A 26 -1.00 1.11 30.07
N GLY A 27 -1.87 0.14 29.80
CA GLY A 27 -2.52 -0.65 30.85
C GLY A 27 -1.49 -1.42 31.68
N LYS A 28 -1.58 -1.33 33.01
CA LYS A 28 -0.68 -1.98 33.97
C LYS A 28 -1.29 -3.19 34.70
N ARG A 29 -2.57 -3.49 34.45
CA ARG A 29 -3.30 -4.58 35.13
C ARG A 29 -3.04 -5.92 34.43
N GLY A 30 -2.93 -6.97 35.22
CA GLY A 30 -2.76 -8.35 34.74
C GLY A 30 -1.31 -8.84 34.83
N LYS A 31 -1.12 -10.14 34.54
CA LYS A 31 0.21 -10.75 34.46
C LYS A 31 0.78 -10.53 33.05
N PRO A 32 2.03 -10.05 32.89
CA PRO A 32 2.67 -9.95 31.58
C PRO A 32 2.73 -11.33 30.90
N VAL A 33 2.39 -11.37 29.62
CA VAL A 33 2.45 -12.57 28.78
C VAL A 33 3.18 -12.21 27.49
N SER A 34 4.10 -13.07 27.05
CA SER A 34 4.75 -12.93 25.75
C SER A 34 3.76 -13.37 24.66
N VAL A 35 3.57 -12.53 23.66
CA VAL A 35 2.72 -12.81 22.51
C VAL A 35 3.53 -12.68 21.24
N GLU A 36 3.25 -13.55 20.28
CA GLU A 36 3.70 -13.40 18.92
C GLU A 36 2.59 -12.75 18.11
N ALA A 37 2.96 -11.82 17.24
CA ALA A 37 2.03 -11.13 16.38
C ALA A 37 2.53 -11.23 14.94
N ASN A 38 1.60 -11.30 13.99
CA ASN A 38 1.92 -11.32 12.56
C ASN A 38 2.30 -9.90 12.06
N PHE A 39 3.35 -9.35 12.64
CA PHE A 39 3.93 -8.05 12.28
C PHE A 39 5.41 -8.24 12.01
N PHE A 40 5.77 -8.17 10.73
CA PHE A 40 7.17 -8.23 10.32
C PHE A 40 7.78 -6.83 10.33
N ARG A 41 8.92 -6.69 11.03
CA ARG A 41 9.65 -5.43 11.10
C ARG A 41 10.31 -5.15 9.75
N LEU A 42 10.02 -4.00 9.16
CA LEU A 42 10.71 -3.53 7.97
C LEU A 42 12.07 -2.91 8.33
N LEU A 43 13.11 -3.28 7.59
CA LEU A 43 14.46 -2.74 7.75
C LEU A 43 14.61 -1.43 6.97
N LEU A 44 14.07 -0.34 7.53
CA LEU A 44 14.11 0.97 6.88
C LEU A 44 15.54 1.46 6.61
N ASP A 45 16.52 1.02 7.40
CA ASP A 45 17.93 1.40 7.24
C ASP A 45 18.50 1.03 5.86
N LYS A 46 17.99 -0.05 5.26
CA LYS A 46 18.39 -0.53 3.93
C LYS A 46 17.63 0.12 2.77
N LEU A 47 16.60 0.94 3.05
CA LEU A 47 15.85 1.63 2.01
C LEU A 47 16.71 2.73 1.36
N LYS A 48 16.54 2.89 0.04
CA LYS A 48 17.06 4.06 -0.67
C LYS A 48 16.38 5.32 -0.13
N GLY A 49 17.15 6.40 -0.03
CA GLY A 49 16.67 7.66 0.57
C GLY A 49 15.63 8.38 -0.28
N THR A 50 15.65 8.22 -1.61
CA THR A 50 14.78 8.97 -2.53
C THR A 50 13.98 8.04 -3.42
N ALA A 51 12.70 8.36 -3.58
CA ALA A 51 11.81 7.77 -4.56
C ALA A 51 11.17 8.87 -5.41
N TYR A 52 10.86 8.56 -6.66
CA TYR A 52 10.17 9.45 -7.60
C TYR A 52 8.77 8.93 -7.81
N HIS A 53 7.78 9.78 -7.60
CA HIS A 53 6.36 9.52 -7.84
C HIS A 53 5.98 10.04 -9.22
N TYR A 54 5.34 9.18 -10.00
CA TYR A 54 4.82 9.48 -11.32
C TYR A 54 3.30 9.29 -11.35
N ASP A 55 2.63 10.24 -11.99
CA ASP A 55 1.24 10.11 -12.40
C ASP A 55 1.17 9.31 -13.71
N VAL A 56 0.33 8.28 -13.70
CA VAL A 56 0.08 7.38 -14.82
C VAL A 56 -1.35 7.59 -15.32
N ALA A 57 -1.48 7.94 -16.60
CA ALA A 57 -2.76 7.99 -17.29
C ALA A 57 -2.79 6.93 -18.39
N ILE A 58 -3.84 6.11 -18.41
CA ILE A 58 -4.05 5.05 -19.39
C ILE A 58 -5.40 5.28 -20.05
N GLU A 59 -5.41 5.41 -21.37
CA GLU A 59 -6.60 5.58 -22.18
C GLU A 59 -6.72 4.40 -23.17
N PRO A 60 -7.90 3.79 -23.34
CA PRO A 60 -9.19 4.11 -22.69
C PRO A 60 -9.26 3.67 -21.22
N ASP A 61 -10.12 4.33 -20.40
CA ASP A 61 -10.17 4.08 -18.94
C ASP A 61 -10.70 2.67 -18.55
N ARG A 62 -11.18 1.90 -19.53
CA ARG A 62 -11.75 0.57 -19.30
C ARG A 62 -11.32 -0.45 -20.35
N PRO A 63 -11.12 -1.72 -19.95
CA PRO A 63 -11.27 -2.24 -18.58
C PRO A 63 -9.97 -2.15 -17.76
N LYS A 64 -10.09 -1.76 -16.48
CA LYS A 64 -8.95 -1.59 -15.54
C LYS A 64 -8.13 -2.87 -15.30
N LYS A 65 -8.69 -4.05 -15.59
CA LYS A 65 -7.96 -5.32 -15.46
C LYS A 65 -6.70 -5.38 -16.31
N PHE A 66 -6.64 -4.62 -17.40
CA PHE A 66 -5.49 -4.61 -18.31
C PHE A 66 -4.45 -3.52 -17.97
N TYR A 67 -4.70 -2.65 -16.98
CA TYR A 67 -3.77 -1.54 -16.69
C TYR A 67 -2.38 -2.02 -16.30
N ARG A 68 -2.30 -3.01 -15.41
CA ARG A 68 -1.03 -3.56 -14.95
C ARG A 68 -0.21 -4.19 -16.09
N PRO A 69 -0.74 -5.12 -16.91
CA PRO A 69 0.04 -5.70 -17.99
C PRO A 69 0.36 -4.69 -19.10
N VAL A 70 -0.55 -3.78 -19.44
CA VAL A 70 -0.30 -2.68 -20.39
C VAL A 70 0.84 -1.78 -19.89
N PHE A 71 0.80 -1.38 -18.62
CA PHE A 71 1.84 -0.55 -18.02
C PHE A 71 3.19 -1.28 -17.95
N ALA A 72 3.19 -2.58 -17.61
CA ALA A 72 4.41 -3.39 -17.61
C ALA A 72 5.03 -3.48 -19.01
N GLN A 73 4.20 -3.65 -20.06
CA GLN A 73 4.66 -3.59 -21.45
C GLN A 73 5.24 -2.22 -21.80
N PHE A 74 4.54 -1.13 -21.47
CA PHE A 74 5.03 0.23 -21.66
C PHE A 74 6.40 0.46 -21.01
N CYS A 75 6.59 0.02 -19.76
CA CYS A 75 7.85 0.17 -19.05
C CYS A 75 9.00 -0.60 -19.72
N ARG A 76 8.75 -1.82 -20.22
CA ARG A 76 9.78 -2.61 -20.93
C ARG A 76 10.26 -1.89 -22.20
N GLU A 77 9.34 -1.28 -22.94
CA GLU A 77 9.63 -0.61 -24.21
C GLU A 77 10.26 0.78 -24.02
N ASN A 78 9.83 1.54 -23.00
CA ASN A 78 10.19 2.96 -22.85
C ASN A 78 11.22 3.23 -21.74
N TYR A 79 11.32 2.35 -20.75
CA TYR A 79 12.21 2.49 -19.59
C TYR A 79 12.99 1.20 -19.31
N PRO A 80 13.80 0.72 -20.27
CA PRO A 80 14.54 -0.53 -20.11
C PRO A 80 15.44 -0.48 -18.85
N GLY A 81 15.33 -1.53 -18.03
CA GLY A 81 16.07 -1.66 -16.77
C GLY A 81 15.53 -0.83 -15.60
N ALA A 82 14.49 -0.01 -15.78
CA ALA A 82 13.84 0.67 -14.68
C ALA A 82 12.78 -0.24 -14.02
N MET A 83 12.87 -0.38 -12.69
CA MET A 83 11.83 -1.04 -11.91
C MET A 83 10.84 0.02 -11.41
N LEU A 84 9.60 -0.07 -11.89
CA LEU A 84 8.49 0.78 -11.46
C LEU A 84 7.47 -0.06 -10.68
N ALA A 85 7.09 0.42 -9.50
CA ALA A 85 5.97 -0.12 -8.73
C ALA A 85 4.71 0.66 -9.08
N PHE A 86 3.62 -0.01 -9.46
CA PHE A 86 2.39 0.64 -9.92
C PHE A 86 1.20 0.18 -9.09
N ASP A 87 0.38 1.13 -8.65
CA ASP A 87 -0.81 0.86 -7.82
C ASP A 87 -1.96 0.20 -8.59
N GLY A 88 -1.83 0.08 -9.93
CA GLY A 88 -2.87 -0.45 -10.81
C GLY A 88 -3.90 0.58 -11.26
N GLN A 89 -3.71 1.86 -10.92
CA GLN A 89 -4.60 2.95 -11.33
C GLN A 89 -3.82 4.16 -11.87
N LYS A 90 -3.22 4.97 -11.00
CA LYS A 90 -2.70 6.29 -11.35
C LYS A 90 -1.31 6.58 -10.79
N ASN A 91 -0.84 5.82 -9.81
CA ASN A 91 0.40 6.15 -9.10
C ASN A 91 1.47 5.11 -9.39
N ALA A 92 2.61 5.55 -9.88
CA ALA A 92 3.81 4.74 -10.02
C ALA A 92 4.99 5.32 -9.24
N TYR A 93 5.86 4.45 -8.74
CA TYR A 93 7.03 4.83 -7.97
C TYR A 93 8.29 4.12 -8.48
N THR A 94 9.42 4.81 -8.46
CA THR A 94 10.73 4.21 -8.79
C THR A 94 11.85 4.93 -8.04
N THR A 95 13.02 4.29 -7.92
CA THR A 95 14.21 4.89 -7.29
C THR A 95 15.08 5.67 -8.27
N ARG A 96 14.80 5.59 -9.57
CA ARG A 96 15.57 6.25 -10.62
C ARG A 96 14.70 7.33 -11.27
N LYS A 97 15.24 8.53 -11.45
CA LYS A 97 14.55 9.58 -12.21
C LYS A 97 14.41 9.17 -13.67
N LEU A 98 13.19 9.27 -14.18
CA LEU A 98 12.79 8.97 -15.56
C LEU A 98 12.31 10.25 -16.25
N SER A 99 12.46 10.31 -17.57
CA SER A 99 11.86 11.36 -18.39
C SER A 99 10.37 11.10 -18.58
N ASP A 100 9.57 12.16 -18.58
CA ASP A 100 8.16 12.11 -18.96
C ASP A 100 8.00 11.46 -20.34
N LYS A 101 7.00 10.59 -20.49
CA LYS A 101 6.76 9.87 -21.74
C LYS A 101 5.27 9.65 -21.95
N LYS A 102 4.85 9.77 -23.21
CA LYS A 102 3.54 9.35 -23.70
C LYS A 102 3.74 8.48 -24.93
N ALA A 103 3.20 7.26 -24.91
CA ALA A 103 3.29 6.34 -26.05
C ALA A 103 2.07 5.44 -26.15
N LYS A 104 1.86 4.88 -27.33
CA LYS A 104 0.84 3.87 -27.58
C LYS A 104 1.40 2.48 -27.31
N VAL A 105 0.58 1.61 -26.75
CA VAL A 105 0.88 0.21 -26.45
C VAL A 105 -0.21 -0.62 -27.10
N VAL A 106 0.18 -1.49 -28.02
CA VAL A 106 -0.72 -2.48 -28.60
C VAL A 106 -0.65 -3.73 -27.71
N PHE A 107 -1.71 -3.94 -26.93
CA PHE A 107 -1.81 -5.01 -25.94
C PHE A 107 -2.70 -6.14 -26.44
N GLN A 108 -2.20 -7.36 -26.30
CA GLN A 108 -2.90 -8.60 -26.62
C GLN A 108 -3.11 -9.40 -25.33
N PRO A 109 -4.36 -9.63 -24.87
CA PRO A 109 -4.61 -10.43 -23.68
C PRO A 109 -4.24 -11.91 -23.88
N ASP A 110 -3.64 -12.53 -22.86
CA ASP A 110 -3.25 -13.95 -22.87
C ASP A 110 -4.46 -14.91 -22.94
N ASP A 111 -5.63 -14.47 -22.46
CA ASP A 111 -6.89 -15.22 -22.49
C ASP A 111 -7.49 -15.38 -23.92
N GLY A 112 -6.74 -15.08 -24.98
CA GLY A 112 -7.21 -15.08 -26.36
C GLY A 112 -8.18 -13.94 -26.69
N GLY A 113 -8.22 -12.90 -25.85
CA GLY A 113 -9.07 -11.72 -26.07
C GLY A 113 -8.66 -10.91 -27.30
N LYS A 114 -9.51 -9.98 -27.75
CA LYS A 114 -9.18 -9.08 -28.87
C LYS A 114 -8.02 -8.15 -28.51
N GLN A 115 -7.15 -7.89 -29.49
CA GLN A 115 -6.10 -6.88 -29.43
C GLN A 115 -6.70 -5.50 -29.16
N ARG A 116 -6.01 -4.69 -28.35
CA ARG A 116 -6.44 -3.34 -28.00
C ARG A 116 -5.25 -2.39 -27.98
N GLU A 117 -5.47 -1.17 -28.44
CA GLU A 117 -4.49 -0.10 -28.30
C GLU A 117 -4.80 0.72 -27.05
N TYR A 118 -3.76 0.99 -26.27
CA TYR A 118 -3.79 1.88 -25.11
C TYR A 118 -2.81 3.02 -25.32
N THR A 119 -3.18 4.24 -24.93
CA THR A 119 -2.24 5.34 -24.78
C THR A 119 -1.87 5.47 -23.32
N VAL A 120 -0.58 5.33 -23.03
CA VAL A 120 -0.02 5.44 -21.67
C VAL A 120 0.79 6.72 -21.58
N GLN A 121 0.55 7.51 -20.54
CA GLN A 121 1.31 8.70 -20.19
C GLN A 121 1.87 8.55 -18.77
N VAL A 122 3.16 8.82 -18.62
CA VAL A 122 3.88 8.82 -17.34
C VAL A 122 4.51 10.20 -17.17
N LYS A 123 4.15 10.88 -16.09
CA LYS A 123 4.62 12.24 -15.79
C LYS A 123 5.10 12.35 -14.34
N GLU A 124 6.26 12.96 -14.11
CA GLU A 124 6.77 13.18 -12.75
C GLU A 124 5.79 14.07 -11.96
N ALA A 125 5.35 13.57 -10.81
CA ALA A 125 4.42 14.27 -9.91
C ALA A 125 5.15 14.84 -8.70
N ALA A 126 6.05 14.05 -8.09
CA ALA A 126 6.82 14.48 -6.92
C ALA A 126 8.11 13.68 -6.72
N GLN A 127 9.08 14.30 -6.05
CA GLN A 127 10.22 13.60 -5.46
C GLN A 127 9.97 13.41 -3.96
N LEU A 128 10.08 12.17 -3.49
CA LEU A 128 9.83 11.77 -2.11
C LEU A 128 11.14 11.42 -1.40
N ASP A 129 11.36 12.03 -0.22
CA ASP A 129 12.37 11.57 0.72
C ASP A 129 11.78 10.48 1.62
N LEU A 130 12.30 9.26 1.51
CA LEU A 130 11.93 8.12 2.35
C LEU A 130 12.68 8.13 3.70
N GLY A 131 13.72 8.97 3.85
CA GLY A 131 14.42 9.20 5.12
C GLY A 131 13.48 9.70 6.22
N VAL A 132 12.42 10.42 5.85
CA VAL A 132 11.36 10.87 6.76
C VAL A 132 10.72 9.73 7.54
N LEU A 133 10.66 8.51 7.01
CA LEU A 133 10.11 7.35 7.72
C LEU A 133 11.00 6.95 8.91
N LYS A 134 12.32 7.02 8.75
CA LYS A 134 13.27 6.75 9.83
C LYS A 134 13.15 7.82 10.91
N THR A 135 13.08 9.08 10.49
CA THR A 135 12.89 10.20 11.40
C THR A 135 11.59 10.02 12.16
N TYR A 136 10.47 9.80 11.49
CA TYR A 136 9.16 9.61 12.11
C TYR A 136 9.12 8.45 13.13
N MET A 137 9.82 7.34 12.86
CA MET A 137 9.90 6.22 13.81
C MET A 137 10.76 6.51 15.05
N LYS A 138 11.75 7.40 14.94
CA LYS A 138 12.66 7.78 16.04
C LYS A 138 12.20 9.03 16.78
N SER A 139 11.62 9.98 16.05
CA SER A 139 11.01 11.20 16.55
C SER A 139 9.77 10.77 17.29
N ASN A 140 9.98 10.57 18.56
CA ASN A 140 9.06 10.02 19.51
C ASN A 140 8.00 11.11 19.86
N GLU A 141 7.82 12.08 18.95
CA GLU A 141 7.12 13.35 19.07
C GLU A 141 5.73 13.23 18.46
N GLU A 142 4.71 13.45 19.28
CA GLU A 142 3.30 13.40 18.89
C GLU A 142 2.91 14.46 17.84
N THR A 143 3.78 15.46 17.63
CA THR A 143 3.54 16.64 16.78
C THR A 143 3.96 16.45 15.33
N MET A 144 4.81 15.47 15.01
CA MET A 144 5.22 15.21 13.63
C MET A 144 4.03 14.65 12.82
N ALA A 145 3.64 15.37 11.76
CA ALA A 145 2.63 14.90 10.83
C ALA A 145 3.08 13.57 10.19
N LYS A 146 2.15 12.60 10.10
CA LYS A 146 2.46 11.30 9.50
C LYS A 146 2.90 11.48 8.05
N PRO A 147 4.04 10.91 7.62
CA PRO A 147 4.51 11.02 6.25
C PRO A 147 3.70 10.10 5.31
N MET A 148 2.45 10.47 5.06
CA MET A 148 1.49 9.65 4.32
C MET A 148 1.98 9.28 2.92
N SER A 149 2.63 10.19 2.20
CA SER A 149 3.16 9.93 0.85
C SER A 149 4.25 8.87 0.84
N ALA A 150 5.16 8.89 1.83
CA ALA A 150 6.22 7.88 1.96
C ALA A 150 5.64 6.52 2.37
N ILE A 151 4.62 6.51 3.25
CA ILE A 151 3.90 5.29 3.63
C ILE A 151 3.17 4.68 2.41
N GLN A 152 2.50 5.51 1.61
CA GLN A 152 1.80 5.08 0.39
C GLN A 152 2.79 4.53 -0.65
N CYS A 153 3.93 5.19 -0.84
CA CYS A 153 5.00 4.68 -1.71
C CYS A 153 5.43 3.27 -1.28
N LEU A 154 5.62 3.04 0.03
CA LEU A 154 6.03 1.74 0.54
C LEU A 154 4.94 0.67 0.38
N ASP A 155 3.66 1.01 0.61
CA ASP A 155 2.52 0.12 0.36
C ASP A 155 2.48 -0.35 -1.10
N VAL A 156 2.62 0.57 -2.06
CA VAL A 156 2.60 0.23 -3.49
C VAL A 156 3.79 -0.64 -3.89
N VAL A 157 5.00 -0.33 -3.37
CA VAL A 157 6.21 -1.12 -3.65
C VAL A 157 6.08 -2.55 -3.11
N LEU A 158 5.67 -2.70 -1.85
CA LEU A 158 5.52 -4.02 -1.22
C LEU A 158 4.44 -4.86 -1.91
N ARG A 159 3.31 -4.23 -2.29
CA ARG A 159 2.24 -4.90 -3.04
C ARG A 159 2.69 -5.34 -4.42
N SER A 160 3.43 -4.49 -5.12
CA SER A 160 3.94 -4.77 -6.48
C SER A 160 4.92 -5.94 -6.49
N ALA A 161 5.73 -6.11 -5.45
CA ALA A 161 6.67 -7.22 -5.34
C ALA A 161 5.95 -8.58 -5.30
N TYR A 162 4.79 -8.64 -4.63
CA TYR A 162 3.94 -9.84 -4.56
C TYR A 162 3.22 -10.11 -5.89
N GLU A 163 2.66 -9.09 -6.53
CA GLU A 163 1.85 -9.26 -7.76
C GLU A 163 2.67 -9.72 -8.97
N ASN A 164 3.97 -9.43 -8.99
CA ASN A 164 4.86 -9.81 -10.08
C ASN A 164 5.52 -11.19 -9.87
N ASN A 165 5.24 -11.88 -8.75
CA ASN A 165 5.85 -13.17 -8.46
C ASN A 165 4.85 -14.32 -8.71
N PRO A 166 5.09 -15.19 -9.72
CA PRO A 166 4.18 -16.28 -10.07
C PRO A 166 4.04 -17.34 -8.98
N ASN A 167 4.95 -17.38 -8.00
CA ASN A 167 4.91 -18.33 -6.89
C ASN A 167 3.93 -17.92 -5.77
N PHE A 168 3.30 -16.75 -5.88
CA PHE A 168 2.43 -16.23 -4.84
C PHE A 168 0.95 -16.33 -5.22
N VAL A 169 0.18 -17.08 -4.44
CA VAL A 169 -1.27 -17.25 -4.63
C VAL A 169 -2.04 -16.12 -3.95
N ARG A 170 -2.95 -15.47 -4.70
CA ARG A 170 -3.84 -14.43 -4.17
C ARG A 170 -5.00 -15.06 -3.41
N VAL A 171 -4.88 -15.19 -2.10
CA VAL A 171 -6.02 -15.60 -1.25
C VAL A 171 -6.92 -14.39 -1.06
N SER A 172 -8.05 -14.35 -1.76
CA SER A 172 -8.93 -13.17 -1.83
C SER A 172 -9.81 -12.99 -0.60
N VAL A 173 -9.97 -13.99 0.27
CA VAL A 173 -10.77 -13.88 1.50
C VAL A 173 -10.23 -14.85 2.56
N CYS A 174 -9.69 -14.33 3.66
CA CYS A 174 -9.50 -15.11 4.88
C CYS A 174 -10.57 -14.67 5.89
N ARG A 175 -11.62 -15.49 6.08
CA ARG A 175 -12.55 -15.31 7.22
C ARG A 175 -11.88 -15.92 8.44
N ILE A 176 -11.37 -15.08 9.34
CA ILE A 176 -10.88 -15.54 10.64
C ILE A 176 -12.12 -15.76 11.53
N TRP A 177 -12.31 -17.00 11.95
CA TRP A 177 -13.31 -17.36 12.95
C TRP A 177 -12.66 -17.39 14.33
N CYS A 178 -13.24 -16.66 15.29
CA CYS A 178 -12.95 -16.81 16.70
C CYS A 178 -14.26 -17.17 17.41
N GLY A 179 -14.48 -18.48 17.67
CA GLY A 179 -15.79 -19.00 18.09
C GLY A 179 -16.87 -18.82 17.02
N ASN A 180 -18.14 -18.62 17.41
CA ASN A 180 -19.27 -18.38 16.50
C ASN A 180 -19.32 -16.95 15.90
N CYS A 181 -18.29 -16.13 16.11
CA CYS A 181 -18.22 -14.77 15.57
C CYS A 181 -17.22 -14.67 14.42
N CYS A 182 -17.73 -14.29 13.25
CA CYS A 182 -16.93 -13.95 12.07
C CYS A 182 -16.34 -12.55 12.26
N LEU A 183 -15.01 -12.44 12.45
CA LEU A 183 -14.33 -11.15 12.35
C LEU A 183 -14.26 -10.78 10.86
N LYS A 184 -15.08 -9.82 10.45
CA LYS A 184 -15.02 -9.26 9.10
C LYS A 184 -13.76 -8.40 8.97
N ASP A 185 -13.09 -8.61 7.85
CA ASP A 185 -12.11 -7.74 7.21
C ASP A 185 -10.75 -7.61 7.92
N SER A 186 -9.86 -8.56 7.60
CA SER A 186 -8.42 -8.33 7.65
C SER A 186 -7.76 -9.11 6.52
N LEU A 187 -7.13 -8.39 5.58
CA LEU A 187 -6.19 -8.99 4.63
C LEU A 187 -5.03 -9.56 5.44
N ILE A 188 -4.89 -10.88 5.48
CA ILE A 188 -3.65 -11.53 5.90
C ILE A 188 -2.93 -11.95 4.61
N VAL A 189 -1.78 -11.36 4.36
CA VAL A 189 -0.82 -11.91 3.40
C VAL A 189 -0.04 -12.99 4.17
N VAL A 190 -0.29 -14.25 3.85
CA VAL A 190 0.52 -15.37 4.33
C VAL A 190 1.73 -15.47 3.40
N ALA A 191 2.92 -15.23 3.93
CA ALA A 191 4.16 -15.68 3.31
C ALA A 191 4.42 -17.11 3.77
N LEU A 192 4.56 -18.04 2.81
CA LEU A 192 5.23 -19.33 3.01
C LEU A 192 6.69 -19.17 2.58
#